data_AF-A0A3F3MIZ6-F1
#
_entry.id   AF-A0A3F3MIZ6-F1
#
_cell.length_a   1.000
_cell.length_b   1.000
_cell.length_c   1.000
_cell.angle_alpha   90.00
_cell.angle_beta   90.00
_cell.angle_gamma   90.00
#
_symmetry.space_group_name_H-M   'P 1'
#
loop_
_entity.id
_entity.type
_entity.pdbx_description
1 polymer ?
#
loop_
_entity_poly.entity_id
_entity_poly.type
_entity_poly.pdbx_seq_one_letter_code
_entity_poly.pdbx_strand_id
1 'polypeptide(L)'
;VHTLGIHVDLATMIILSVVATISACGASGVAGGSLLLIPVACSLFGISSEIAMQVVAVGMIISVLQDSTETALNSSTDVLFTAAVDIRSRQNS
;
A
#
# COMPACT_ATOMS: atom_id res chain seq x y z
N VAL A 1 -15.22 21.32 -1.42
CA VAL A 1 -16.49 21.42 -2.18
C VAL A 1 -16.24 22.33 -3.38
N HIS A 2 -16.77 21.99 -4.57
CA HIS A 2 -16.73 22.74 -5.87
C HIS A 2 -15.67 22.42 -6.94
N THR A 3 -14.64 21.59 -6.75
CA THR A 3 -13.61 21.43 -7.81
C THR A 3 -14.05 20.60 -9.04
N LEU A 4 -15.09 19.76 -8.90
CA LEU A 4 -15.63 18.89 -9.98
C LEU A 4 -17.11 19.13 -10.31
N GLY A 5 -17.79 20.08 -9.66
CA GLY A 5 -19.24 20.29 -9.86
C GLY A 5 -20.14 19.18 -9.30
N ILE A 6 -19.57 18.21 -8.57
CA ILE A 6 -20.28 17.08 -7.99
C ILE A 6 -20.71 17.45 -6.58
N HIS A 7 -22.02 17.48 -6.34
CA HIS A 7 -22.61 17.74 -5.04
C HIS A 7 -22.42 16.49 -4.17
N VAL A 8 -21.32 16.46 -3.40
CA VAL A 8 -21.08 15.41 -2.41
C VAL A 8 -21.83 15.81 -1.15
N ASP A 9 -23.01 15.23 -0.96
CA ASP A 9 -23.85 15.47 0.20
C ASP A 9 -23.26 14.79 1.45
N LEU A 10 -23.64 15.26 2.63
CA LEU A 10 -23.22 14.68 3.91
C LEU A 10 -23.53 13.18 3.98
N ALA A 11 -24.66 12.75 3.41
CA ALA A 11 -25.02 11.33 3.35
C ALA A 11 -24.01 10.51 2.52
N THR A 12 -23.53 11.07 1.40
CA THR A 12 -22.54 10.39 0.53
C THR A 12 -21.19 10.28 1.24
N MET A 13 -20.79 11.28 2.02
CA MET A 13 -19.55 11.24 2.81
C MET A 13 -19.60 10.18 3.91
N ILE A 14 -20.74 10.04 4.60
CA ILE A 14 -20.92 9.01 5.64
C ILE A 14 -20.90 7.61 5.01
N ILE A 15 -21.60 7.42 3.88
CA ILE A 15 -21.60 6.15 3.15
C ILE A 15 -20.18 5.79 2.70
N LEU A 16 -19.43 6.76 2.16
CA LEU A 16 -18.04 6.56 1.76
C LEU A 16 -17.16 6.11 2.94
N SER A 17 -17.32 6.73 4.11
CA SER A 17 -16.58 6.36 5.32
C SER A 17 -16.87 4.92 5.75
N VAL A 18 -18.13 4.51 5.75
CA VAL A 18 -18.54 3.14 6.14
C VAL A 18 -18.03 2.12 5.13
N VAL A 19 -18.24 2.36 3.83
CA VAL A 19 -17.78 1.47 2.76
C VAL A 19 -16.26 1.36 2.78
N ALA A 20 -15.53 2.47 2.90
CA ALA A 20 -14.07 2.45 2.97
C ALA A 20 -13.56 1.69 4.21
N THR A 21 -14.21 1.84 5.36
CA THR A 21 -13.84 1.10 6.59
C THR A 21 -14.04 -0.40 6.42
N ILE A 22 -15.18 -0.82 5.88
CA ILE A 22 -15.48 -2.26 5.64
C ILE A 22 -14.52 -2.82 4.59
N SER A 23 -14.28 -2.11 3.49
CA SER A 23 -13.35 -2.53 2.45
C SER A 23 -11.91 -2.61 2.98
N ALA A 24 -11.49 -1.69 3.85
CA ALA A 24 -10.18 -1.74 4.50
C ALA A 24 -10.04 -2.96 5.42
N CYS A 25 -11.09 -3.26 6.21
CA CYS A 25 -11.13 -4.46 7.05
C CYS A 25 -11.13 -5.75 6.21
N GLY A 26 -11.85 -5.79 5.09
CA GLY A 26 -11.88 -6.94 4.19
C GLY A 26 -10.56 -7.16 3.44
N ALA A 27 -9.78 -6.10 3.26
CA ALA A 27 -8.52 -6.13 2.53
C ALA A 27 -7.29 -6.29 3.45
N SER A 28 -7.47 -6.34 4.78
CA SER A 28 -6.37 -6.47 5.76
C SER A 28 -5.63 -7.82 5.69
N GLY A 29 -6.13 -8.78 4.90
CA GLY A 29 -5.52 -10.09 4.67
C GLY A 29 -4.73 -10.21 3.36
N VAL A 30 -4.67 -9.16 2.53
CA VAL A 30 -4.04 -9.20 1.21
C VAL A 30 -3.03 -8.06 1.05
N ALA A 31 -1.83 -8.37 0.55
CA ALA A 31 -0.84 -7.37 0.19
C ALA A 31 -1.46 -6.36 -0.80
N GLY A 32 -1.38 -5.07 -0.47
CA GLY A 32 -1.98 -4.00 -1.28
C GLY A 32 -3.49 -3.79 -1.08
N GLY A 33 -4.08 -4.33 -0.02
CA GLY A 33 -5.53 -4.20 0.24
C GLY A 33 -6.07 -2.77 0.30
N SER A 34 -5.25 -1.81 0.73
CA SER A 34 -5.57 -0.38 0.70
C SER A 34 -5.73 0.18 -0.73
N LEU A 35 -5.13 -0.46 -1.74
CA LEU A 35 -5.24 -0.03 -3.14
C LEU A 35 -6.65 -0.26 -3.70
N LEU A 36 -7.40 -1.24 -3.18
CA LEU A 36 -8.78 -1.50 -3.61
C LEU A 36 -9.77 -0.40 -3.18
N LEU A 37 -9.39 0.46 -2.23
CA LEU A 37 -10.19 1.61 -1.79
C LEU A 37 -10.21 2.74 -2.84
N ILE A 38 -9.22 2.78 -3.72
CA ILE A 38 -9.05 3.80 -4.75
C ILE A 38 -10.23 3.78 -5.75
N PRO A 39 -10.57 2.66 -6.42
CA PRO A 39 -11.71 2.62 -7.33
C PRO A 39 -13.07 2.86 -6.65
N VAL A 40 -13.21 2.48 -5.38
CA VAL A 40 -14.43 2.74 -4.59
C VAL A 40 -14.62 4.25 -4.36
N ALA A 41 -13.56 4.95 -3.96
CA ALA A 41 -13.60 6.40 -3.80
C ALA A 41 -13.80 7.12 -5.13
N CYS A 42 -13.09 6.71 -6.19
CA CYS A 42 -13.23 7.30 -7.53
C CYS A 42 -14.65 7.15 -8.09
N SER A 43 -15.28 5.99 -7.95
CA SER A 43 -16.64 5.74 -8.41
C SER A 43 -17.68 6.67 -7.76
N LEU A 44 -17.52 6.96 -6.46
CA LEU A 44 -18.43 7.85 -5.72
C LEU A 44 -18.23 9.34 -6.05
N PHE A 45 -17.03 9.72 -6.51
CA PHE A 45 -16.74 11.06 -7.01
C PHE A 45 -16.90 11.18 -8.53
N GLY A 46 -17.55 10.22 -9.20
CA GLY A 46 -17.74 10.26 -10.65
C GLY A 46 -16.44 10.29 -11.46
N ILE A 47 -15.32 9.90 -10.85
CA ILE A 47 -14.01 9.80 -11.51
C ILE A 47 -13.98 8.49 -12.30
N SER A 48 -13.45 8.55 -13.52
CA SER A 48 -13.35 7.38 -14.41
C SER A 48 -12.60 6.23 -13.74
N SER A 49 -13.13 5.02 -13.90
CA SER A 49 -12.53 3.80 -13.38
C SER A 49 -11.19 3.48 -14.05
N GLU A 50 -10.98 3.94 -15.29
CA GLU A 50 -9.69 3.81 -15.96
C GLU A 50 -8.58 4.59 -15.22
N ILE A 51 -8.88 5.81 -14.77
CA ILE A 51 -7.92 6.61 -13.98
C ILE A 51 -7.67 5.96 -12.63
N ALA A 52 -8.72 5.47 -11.97
CA ALA A 52 -8.59 4.78 -10.68
C ALA A 52 -7.70 3.54 -10.78
N MET A 53 -7.91 2.73 -11.82
CA MET A 53 -7.10 1.55 -12.15
C MET A 53 -5.64 1.89 -12.40
N GLN A 54 -5.34 3.02 -13.05
CA GLN A 54 -3.96 3.47 -13.26
C GLN A 54 -3.27 3.76 -11.92
N VAL A 55 -3.95 4.43 -10.99
CA VAL A 55 -3.39 4.73 -9.66
C VAL A 55 -3.17 3.44 -8.85
N VAL A 56 -4.11 2.48 -8.93
CA VAL A 56 -3.94 1.14 -8.34
C VAL A 56 -2.71 0.44 -8.89
N ALA A 57 -2.52 0.46 -10.21
CA ALA A 57 -1.37 -0.17 -10.86
C ALA A 57 -0.04 0.43 -10.40
N VAL A 58 0.05 1.76 -10.34
CA VAL A 58 1.24 2.46 -9.80
C VAL A 58 1.48 2.08 -8.34
N GLY A 59 0.44 2.09 -7.51
CA GLY A 59 0.55 1.71 -6.10
C GLY A 59 1.01 0.26 -5.90
N MET A 60 0.62 -0.64 -6.80
CA MET A 60 1.04 -2.04 -6.74
C MET A 60 2.52 -2.21 -7.11
N ILE A 61 3.00 -1.47 -8.12
CA ILE A 61 4.43 -1.44 -8.49
C ILE A 61 5.27 -0.91 -7.32
N ILE A 62 4.86 0.19 -6.69
CA ILE A 62 5.58 0.75 -5.54
C ILE A 62 5.61 -0.25 -4.37
N SER A 63 4.49 -0.92 -4.10
CA SER A 63 4.40 -1.92 -3.02
C SER A 63 5.39 -3.07 -3.22
N VAL A 64 5.52 -3.57 -4.45
CA VAL A 64 6.47 -4.65 -4.78
C VAL A 64 7.92 -4.19 -4.62
N LEU A 65 8.24 -2.97 -5.09
CA LEU A 65 9.59 -2.41 -4.93
C LEU A 65 9.94 -2.21 -3.45
N GLN A 66 9.00 -1.75 -2.65
CA GLN A 66 9.19 -1.53 -1.22
C GLN A 66 9.46 -2.85 -0.49
N ASP A 67 8.62 -3.86 -0.69
CA ASP A 67 8.77 -5.19 -0.05
C ASP A 67 10.08 -5.88 -0.44
N SER A 68 10.46 -5.79 -1.72
CA SER A 68 11.73 -6.33 -2.21
C SER A 68 12.94 -5.64 -1.58
N THR A 69 12.88 -4.32 -1.43
CA THR A 69 13.96 -3.53 -0.83
C THR A 69 14.04 -3.75 0.68
N GLU A 70 12.90 -3.80 1.36
CA GLU A 70 12.78 -4.10 2.79
C GLU A 70 13.35 -5.48 3.10
N THR A 71 12.96 -6.49 2.32
CA THR A 71 13.48 -7.85 2.44
C THR A 71 14.99 -7.92 2.16
N ALA A 72 15.47 -7.25 1.10
CA ALA A 72 16.88 -7.23 0.75
C ALA A 72 17.75 -6.55 1.83
N LEU A 73 17.30 -5.40 2.35
CA LEU A 73 18.00 -4.70 3.42
C LEU A 73 18.05 -5.53 4.71
N ASN A 74 16.89 -6.09 5.11
CA ASN A 74 16.79 -6.90 6.32
C ASN A 74 17.73 -8.12 6.25
N SER A 75 17.71 -8.84 5.13
CA SER A 75 18.59 -10.00 4.88
C SER A 75 20.08 -9.63 4.71
N SER A 76 20.39 -8.47 4.11
CA SER A 76 21.79 -8.05 3.91
C SER A 76 22.52 -7.78 5.23
N THR A 77 21.81 -7.31 6.25
CA THR A 77 22.37 -7.08 7.58
C THR A 77 22.70 -8.40 8.27
N ASP A 78 21.86 -9.43 8.10
CA ASP A 78 22.11 -10.78 8.64
C ASP A 78 23.39 -11.40 8.06
N VAL A 79 23.63 -11.21 6.75
CA VAL A 79 24.85 -11.69 6.09
C VAL A 79 26.09 -10.94 6.59
N LEU A 80 26.03 -9.61 6.68
CA LEU A 80 27.15 -8.80 7.19
C LEU A 80 27.47 -9.12 8.65
N PHE A 81 26.44 -9.32 9.48
CA PHE A 81 26.59 -9.70 10.88
C PHE A 81 27.25 -11.08 11.01
N THR A 82 26.79 -12.06 10.23
CA THR A 82 27.38 -13.41 10.19
C THR A 82 28.86 -13.36 9.76
N ALA A 83 29.19 -12.58 8.73
CA ALA A 83 30.57 -12.42 8.26
C ALA A 83 31.48 -11.78 9.32
N ALA A 84 30.99 -10.75 10.03
CA ALA A 84 31.75 -10.12 11.11
C ALA A 84 32.03 -11.09 12.27
N VAL A 85 31.06 -11.93 12.64
CA VAL A 85 31.21 -12.96 13.66
C VAL A 85 32.23 -14.03 13.23
N ASP A 86 32.20 -14.50 11.97
CA ASP A 86 33.16 -15.49 11.46
C ASP A 86 34.60 -14.96 11.47
N ILE A 87 34.81 -13.71 11.04
CA ILE A 87 36.14 -13.08 11.07
C ILE A 87 36.67 -12.98 12.50
N ARG A 88 35.83 -12.58 13.47
CA ARG A 88 36.23 -12.52 14.88
C ARG A 88 36.56 -13.89 15.46
N SER A 89 35.81 -14.92 15.09
CA SER A 89 36.07 -16.31 15.49
C SER A 89 37.43 -16.81 14.99
N ARG A 90 37.76 -16.53 13.72
CA ARG A 90 39.04 -16.89 13.10
C ARG A 90 40.24 -16.15 13.68
N GLN A 91 40.06 -14.92 14.19
CA GLN A 91 41.14 -14.15 14.83
C GLN A 91 41.41 -14.57 16.28
N ASN A 92 40.46 -15.24 16.94
CA ASN A 92 40.59 -15.73 18.31
C ASN A 92 41.00 -17.22 18.40
N SER A 93 41.12 -17.89 17.25
CA SER A 93 41.63 -19.27 17.13
C SER A 93 43.07 -19.24 16.61
#